data_AF-A0A3B3HZM6-F1
#
_entry.id   AF-A0A3B3HZM6-F1
#
_cell.length_a   1.000
_cell.length_b   1.000
_cell.length_c   1.000
_cell.angle_alpha   90.00
_cell.angle_beta   90.00
_cell.angle_gamma   90.00
#
_symmetry.space_group_name_H-M   'P 1'
#
loop_
_entity.id
_entity.type
_entity.pdbx_description
1 polymer ?
#
loop_
_entity_poly.entity_id
_entity_poly.type
_entity_poly.pdbx_seq_one_letter_code
_entity_poly.pdbx_strand_id
1 'polypeptide(L)'
;MIGITKKGSTIPKAVLLLLTVLSIVYVITFGEITTNSFSKPEFTEKSQLRTTKPILTTTPPMQKCEKNPSVADLPGFDVLPDIYKTFLHYRHCRHFPMLLDNPDKCGEISGDTEPFLLLVIKSSPQNYERREVLRKTWAQERMYKGAWIRRVFISGTSGAGFEKQKLNKLLKMENEENKDILQWDFADSFYNLTLKQTLLLEWLVKKCPKARFLFNGDDDVFANTDNMIEYLQSINNSYGLKHLFTGHLLTTEKPVRWTGSKYYVPVLIQESNKYEPYCGGGGFLLSAYTASVIYKTSQTIPLHPIDDAYMGMCLFKAGLKPSSHLGVKTLGINLPMNTPENSGPCYMRDLLLLHRFLPYQMYIMWKEVNDPNLIC
;
A
#
# COMPACT_ATOMS: atom_id res chain seq x y z
N MET A 1 9.53 -5.35 -67.75
CA MET A 1 10.56 -6.34 -67.32
C MET A 1 11.92 -5.67 -67.28
N ILE A 2 12.27 -5.05 -66.15
CA ILE A 2 13.60 -4.65 -65.62
C ILE A 2 13.26 -4.33 -64.13
N GLY A 3 13.83 -4.83 -63.04
CA GLY A 3 15.08 -5.52 -62.75
C GLY A 3 15.71 -4.83 -61.54
N ILE A 4 15.48 -5.28 -60.29
CA ILE A 4 16.32 -4.92 -59.12
C ILE A 4 16.34 -6.09 -58.13
N THR A 5 17.48 -6.79 -58.03
CA THR A 5 17.80 -7.73 -56.95
C THR A 5 18.79 -7.07 -55.99
N LYS A 6 18.40 -6.92 -54.71
CA LYS A 6 19.29 -6.46 -53.63
C LYS A 6 20.16 -7.62 -53.15
N LYS A 7 21.48 -7.42 -53.18
CA LYS A 7 22.53 -8.31 -52.67
C LYS A 7 22.65 -8.11 -51.16
N GLY A 8 22.39 -9.16 -50.37
CA GLY A 8 22.66 -9.17 -48.93
C GLY A 8 24.15 -9.41 -48.66
N SER A 9 24.78 -8.54 -47.86
CA SER A 9 26.17 -8.67 -47.43
C SER A 9 26.22 -9.45 -46.11
N THR A 10 26.71 -10.69 -46.16
CA THR A 10 27.01 -11.50 -44.97
C THR A 10 28.46 -11.24 -44.54
N ILE A 11 28.64 -10.67 -43.35
CA ILE A 11 29.97 -10.43 -42.77
C ILE A 11 30.63 -11.79 -42.45
N PRO A 12 31.85 -12.06 -42.93
CA PRO A 12 32.53 -13.33 -42.68
C PRO A 12 32.78 -13.55 -41.18
N LYS A 13 32.57 -14.78 -40.69
CA LYS A 13 32.75 -15.16 -39.27
C LYS A 13 34.12 -14.79 -38.69
N ALA A 14 35.16 -14.70 -39.53
CA ALA A 14 36.50 -14.25 -39.15
C ALA A 14 36.55 -12.77 -38.70
N VAL A 15 35.73 -11.90 -39.30
CA VAL A 15 35.65 -10.47 -38.94
C VAL A 15 34.95 -10.29 -37.59
N LEU A 16 33.93 -11.11 -37.30
CA LEU A 16 33.25 -11.11 -35.99
C LEU A 16 34.19 -11.60 -34.87
N LEU A 17 35.06 -12.56 -35.16
CA LEU A 17 36.07 -13.03 -34.21
C LEU A 17 37.15 -11.96 -33.93
N LEU A 18 37.59 -11.24 -34.97
CA LEU A 18 38.54 -10.14 -34.81
C LEU A 18 37.97 -8.98 -33.99
N LEU A 19 36.70 -8.62 -34.21
CA LEU A 19 36.03 -7.56 -33.45
C LEU A 19 35.85 -7.92 -31.97
N THR A 20 35.55 -9.18 -31.67
CA THR A 20 35.41 -9.65 -30.27
C THR A 20 36.75 -9.70 -29.55
N VAL A 21 37.82 -10.17 -30.21
CA VAL A 21 39.18 -10.14 -29.63
C VAL A 21 39.66 -8.71 -29.40
N LEU A 22 39.44 -7.79 -30.34
CA LEU A 22 39.79 -6.36 -30.17
C LEU A 22 39.02 -5.71 -29.00
N SER A 23 37.75 -6.07 -28.81
CA SER A 23 36.94 -5.57 -27.70
C SER A 23 37.43 -6.08 -26.34
N ILE A 24 37.84 -7.35 -26.27
CA ILE A 24 38.40 -7.94 -25.04
C ILE A 24 39.76 -7.31 -24.72
N VAL A 25 40.62 -7.12 -25.72
CA VAL A 25 41.92 -6.44 -25.54
C VAL A 25 41.71 -5.00 -25.06
N TYR A 26 40.76 -4.25 -25.63
CA TYR A 26 40.46 -2.88 -25.20
C TYR A 26 40.01 -2.81 -23.73
N VAL A 27 39.16 -3.74 -23.27
CA VAL A 27 38.73 -3.80 -21.86
C VAL A 27 39.90 -4.16 -20.93
N ILE A 28 40.81 -5.04 -21.37
CA ILE A 28 41.98 -5.43 -20.57
C ILE A 28 43.05 -4.32 -20.54
N THR A 29 43.25 -3.59 -21.62
CA THR A 29 44.31 -2.57 -21.71
C THR A 29 43.87 -1.18 -21.25
N PHE A 30 42.57 -0.86 -21.28
CA PHE A 30 42.06 0.47 -20.92
C PHE A 30 40.99 0.47 -19.82
N GLY A 31 40.63 -0.69 -19.26
CA GLY A 31 39.62 -0.82 -18.20
C GLY A 31 40.08 -0.46 -16.77
N GLU A 32 41.36 -0.18 -16.55
CA GLU A 32 41.91 0.16 -15.23
C GLU A 32 42.45 1.60 -15.17
N ILE A 33 41.62 2.61 -15.48
CA ILE A 33 41.92 4.00 -15.10
C ILE A 33 40.62 4.68 -14.66
N THR A 34 40.25 4.54 -13.39
CA THR A 34 39.57 5.57 -12.56
C THR A 34 39.51 5.12 -11.10
N THR A 35 40.67 4.95 -10.48
CA THR A 35 40.83 5.01 -9.02
C THR A 35 41.80 6.14 -8.68
N ASN A 36 41.39 7.38 -8.93
CA ASN A 36 42.14 8.53 -8.44
C ASN A 36 41.86 8.72 -6.95
N SER A 37 42.91 8.47 -6.18
CA SER A 37 43.13 8.92 -4.82
C SER A 37 42.90 10.44 -4.71
N PHE A 38 41.92 10.84 -3.91
CA PHE A 38 41.85 12.21 -3.41
C PHE A 38 42.55 12.28 -2.06
N SER A 39 43.66 13.01 -2.06
CA SER A 39 44.41 13.48 -0.90
C SER A 39 43.50 14.31 0.03
N LYS A 40 43.61 14.05 1.33
CA LYS A 40 43.00 14.86 2.39
C LYS A 40 43.59 16.28 2.35
N PRO A 41 42.76 17.35 2.36
CA PRO A 41 43.24 18.66 2.73
C PRO A 41 43.27 18.78 4.26
N GLU A 42 44.41 19.24 4.75
CA GLU A 42 44.61 19.73 6.10
C GLU A 42 44.01 21.14 6.18
N PHE A 43 43.02 21.35 7.06
CA PHE A 43 42.45 22.67 7.31
C PHE A 43 42.59 23.01 8.79
N THR A 44 43.46 23.97 9.06
CA THR A 44 43.58 24.63 10.35
C THR A 44 42.70 25.87 10.31
N GLU A 45 41.61 25.92 11.09
CA GLU A 45 41.18 27.20 11.66
C GLU A 45 40.26 27.04 12.87
N LYS A 46 40.54 27.86 13.87
CA LYS A 46 39.82 28.04 15.12
C LYS A 46 38.48 28.72 14.84
N SER A 47 37.39 28.15 15.33
CA SER A 47 36.15 28.89 15.61
C SER A 47 35.36 28.16 16.68
N GLN A 48 35.26 28.77 17.86
CA GLN A 48 34.39 28.30 18.93
C GLN A 48 32.95 28.64 18.58
N LEU A 49 32.17 27.64 18.17
CA LEU A 49 30.71 27.70 18.20
C LEU A 49 30.20 26.63 19.16
N ARG A 50 29.51 27.05 20.23
CA ARG A 50 28.86 26.17 21.21
C ARG A 50 27.90 25.23 20.51
N THR A 51 28.30 23.97 20.36
CA THR A 51 27.40 22.88 19.97
C THR A 51 26.76 22.33 21.24
N THR A 52 25.49 22.66 21.44
CA THR A 52 24.60 21.86 22.30
C THR A 52 24.49 20.47 21.67
N LYS A 53 25.07 19.47 22.33
CA LYS A 53 24.92 18.05 21.94
C LYS A 53 23.43 17.72 21.80
N PRO A 54 23.00 17.08 20.70
CA PRO A 54 21.68 16.49 20.64
C PRO A 54 21.61 15.42 21.73
N ILE A 55 20.64 15.54 22.63
CA ILE A 55 20.29 14.48 23.56
C ILE A 55 19.78 13.33 22.69
N LEU A 56 20.61 12.30 22.53
CA LEU A 56 20.21 11.05 21.92
C LEU A 56 19.21 10.40 22.90
N THR A 57 17.92 10.65 22.72
CA THR A 57 16.88 9.87 23.39
C THR A 57 16.93 8.47 22.80
N THR A 58 17.70 7.57 23.44
CA THR A 58 17.62 6.14 23.16
C THR A 58 16.27 5.65 23.62
N THR A 59 15.32 5.59 22.69
CA THR A 59 14.05 4.89 22.89
C THR A 59 14.39 3.46 23.35
N PRO A 60 13.84 2.99 24.48
CA PRO A 60 14.12 1.62 24.93
C PRO A 60 13.77 0.63 23.81
N PRO A 61 14.55 -0.46 23.66
CA PRO A 61 14.29 -1.45 22.62
C PRO A 61 12.87 -1.98 22.80
N MET A 62 12.04 -1.84 21.75
CA MET A 62 10.69 -2.39 21.76
C MET A 62 10.78 -3.89 22.06
N GLN A 63 10.11 -4.32 23.12
CA GLN A 63 10.05 -5.74 23.46
C GLN A 63 9.39 -6.49 22.30
N LYS A 64 10.07 -7.53 21.81
CA LYS A 64 9.51 -8.39 20.76
C LYS A 64 8.24 -9.04 21.29
N CYS A 65 7.21 -9.11 20.46
CA CYS A 65 5.99 -9.79 20.88
C CYS A 65 6.27 -11.27 21.12
N GLU A 66 5.76 -11.79 22.23
CA GLU A 66 5.94 -13.18 22.63
C GLU A 66 4.71 -14.02 22.26
N LYS A 67 4.93 -15.32 22.05
CA LYS A 67 3.87 -16.29 21.79
C LYS A 67 2.99 -16.39 23.04
N ASN A 68 1.67 -16.25 22.93
CA ASN A 68 0.77 -16.63 24.02
C ASN A 68 0.48 -18.14 23.96
N PRO A 69 1.02 -18.99 24.87
CA PRO A 69 0.80 -20.42 24.83
C PRO A 69 -0.61 -20.83 25.25
N SER A 70 -1.30 -20.03 26.08
CA SER A 70 -2.59 -20.41 26.69
C SER A 70 -3.72 -20.58 25.67
N VAL A 71 -3.58 -20.05 24.46
CA VAL A 71 -4.58 -20.24 23.40
C VAL A 71 -4.61 -21.67 22.86
N ALA A 72 -3.58 -22.47 23.14
CA ALA A 72 -3.55 -23.89 22.77
C ALA A 72 -4.56 -24.71 23.58
N ASP A 73 -4.93 -24.24 24.78
CA ASP A 73 -5.90 -24.92 25.65
C ASP A 73 -7.35 -24.68 25.20
N LEU A 74 -7.57 -23.89 24.15
CA LEU A 74 -8.90 -23.59 23.64
C LEU A 74 -9.52 -24.81 22.93
N PRO A 75 -10.80 -25.12 23.18
CA PRO A 75 -11.49 -26.22 22.50
C PRO A 75 -11.44 -26.08 20.97
N GLY A 76 -10.98 -27.13 20.29
CA GLY A 76 -10.88 -27.16 18.83
C GLY A 76 -9.65 -26.44 18.24
N PHE A 77 -8.70 -25.99 19.07
CA PHE A 77 -7.44 -25.40 18.59
C PHE A 77 -6.60 -26.38 17.76
N ASP A 78 -6.50 -27.64 18.20
CA ASP A 78 -5.62 -28.65 17.60
C ASP A 78 -5.96 -28.98 16.15
N VAL A 79 -7.24 -28.88 15.79
CA VAL A 79 -7.75 -29.18 14.44
C VAL A 79 -7.68 -27.98 13.49
N LEU A 80 -7.25 -26.81 13.97
CA LEU A 80 -7.10 -25.63 13.12
C LEU A 80 -5.91 -25.76 12.16
N PRO A 81 -6.00 -25.18 10.95
CA PRO A 81 -4.82 -24.99 10.11
C PRO A 81 -3.75 -24.15 10.82
N ASP A 82 -2.48 -24.44 10.57
CA ASP A 82 -1.34 -23.81 11.28
C ASP A 82 -1.31 -22.28 11.20
N ILE A 83 -1.86 -21.73 10.12
CA ILE A 83 -1.98 -20.28 9.97
C ILE A 83 -2.90 -19.65 11.03
N TYR A 84 -3.99 -20.33 11.42
CA TYR A 84 -4.88 -19.86 12.48
C TYR A 84 -4.32 -20.13 13.88
N LYS A 85 -3.59 -21.23 14.06
CA LYS A 85 -2.84 -21.48 15.29
C LYS A 85 -1.85 -20.35 15.54
N THR A 86 -1.08 -19.98 14.51
CA THR A 86 -0.14 -18.86 14.52
C THR A 86 -0.87 -17.54 14.78
N PHE A 87 -1.95 -17.26 14.05
CA PHE A 87 -2.77 -16.07 14.25
C PHE A 87 -3.24 -15.94 15.70
N LEU A 88 -3.82 -16.98 16.28
CA LEU A 88 -4.31 -16.97 17.67
C LEU A 88 -3.20 -16.74 18.69
N HIS A 89 -2.06 -17.41 18.52
CA HIS A 89 -0.90 -17.24 19.41
C HIS A 89 -0.40 -15.80 19.47
N TYR A 90 -0.44 -15.09 18.34
CA TYR A 90 0.07 -13.71 18.22
C TYR A 90 -1.03 -12.65 18.05
N ARG A 91 -2.31 -13.02 18.23
CA ARG A 91 -3.48 -12.14 18.04
C ARG A 91 -3.44 -10.87 18.89
N HIS A 92 -2.74 -10.93 20.01
CA HIS A 92 -2.57 -9.86 20.98
C HIS A 92 -1.44 -8.88 20.61
N CYS A 93 -0.55 -9.26 19.69
CA CYS A 93 0.58 -8.45 19.25
C CYS A 93 0.12 -7.28 18.38
N ARG A 94 0.33 -6.05 18.84
CA ARG A 94 -0.06 -4.83 18.12
C ARG A 94 1.08 -3.88 17.81
N HIS A 95 2.24 -4.09 18.44
CA HIS A 95 3.38 -3.20 18.33
C HIS A 95 4.52 -3.91 17.62
N PHE A 96 4.98 -3.30 16.54
CA PHE A 96 6.09 -3.81 15.73
C PHE A 96 7.06 -2.68 15.40
N PRO A 97 8.37 -2.92 15.37
CA PRO A 97 9.34 -1.91 14.97
C PRO A 97 9.02 -1.34 13.59
N MET A 98 9.09 -0.03 13.46
CA MET A 98 9.01 0.67 12.18
C MET A 98 10.37 0.59 11.50
N LEU A 99 10.41 0.04 10.29
CA LEU A 99 11.62 -0.10 9.47
C LEU A 99 11.81 1.09 8.54
N LEU A 100 10.72 1.60 7.97
CA LEU A 100 10.69 2.78 7.10
C LEU A 100 9.56 3.71 7.56
N ASP A 101 9.89 4.99 7.66
CA ASP A 101 8.98 6.06 8.04
C ASP A 101 9.11 7.24 7.07
N ASN A 102 8.07 8.06 6.99
CA ASN A 102 8.04 9.28 6.19
C ASN A 102 7.32 10.40 6.97
N PRO A 103 7.96 10.98 8.02
CA PRO A 103 7.32 11.94 8.90
C PRO A 103 6.84 13.21 8.18
N ASP A 104 7.52 13.60 7.09
CA ASP A 104 7.22 14.83 6.36
C ASP A 104 6.04 14.67 5.37
N LYS A 105 5.49 13.45 5.22
CA LYS A 105 4.45 13.15 4.22
C LYS A 105 3.16 13.93 4.42
N CYS A 106 2.88 14.36 5.66
CA CYS A 106 1.66 15.08 6.00
C CYS A 106 1.88 16.58 6.25
N GLY A 107 2.97 17.11 5.67
CA GLY A 107 3.33 18.52 5.64
C GLY A 107 4.16 18.97 6.84
N GLU A 108 5.00 19.98 6.63
CA GLU A 108 5.54 20.80 7.72
C GLU A 108 4.42 21.69 8.30
N ILE A 109 4.64 22.27 9.48
CA ILE A 109 3.65 23.04 10.24
C ILE A 109 3.07 24.25 9.44
N SER A 110 3.72 24.68 8.36
CA SER A 110 3.36 25.81 7.50
C SER A 110 2.39 25.47 6.35
N GLY A 111 1.13 25.17 6.68
CA GLY A 111 -0.08 25.56 5.91
C GLY A 111 -0.40 24.95 4.53
N ASP A 112 0.55 24.82 3.59
CA ASP A 112 0.21 24.70 2.16
C ASP A 112 0.39 23.31 1.53
N THR A 113 0.71 22.29 2.34
CA THR A 113 1.01 20.92 1.84
C THR A 113 0.21 19.82 2.53
N GLU A 114 -0.71 20.17 3.44
CA GLU A 114 -1.51 19.22 4.20
C GLU A 114 -2.38 18.34 3.28
N PRO A 115 -2.40 17.00 3.45
CA PRO A 115 -3.22 16.14 2.62
C PRO A 115 -4.71 16.41 2.85
N PHE A 116 -5.43 16.84 1.81
CA PHE A 116 -6.88 16.76 1.83
C PHE A 116 -7.31 15.28 1.74
N LEU A 117 -6.71 14.54 0.80
CA LEU A 117 -6.89 13.11 0.63
C LEU A 117 -5.53 12.41 0.73
N LEU A 118 -5.37 11.56 1.73
CA LEU A 118 -4.23 10.65 1.82
C LEU A 118 -4.62 9.29 1.24
N LEU A 119 -3.98 8.91 0.15
CA LEU A 119 -4.08 7.58 -0.45
C LEU A 119 -3.20 6.62 0.35
N VAL A 120 -3.83 5.72 1.08
CA VAL A 120 -3.18 4.63 1.80
C VAL A 120 -3.39 3.34 1.03
N ILE A 121 -2.29 2.79 0.52
CA ILE A 121 -2.33 1.66 -0.39
C ILE A 121 -1.62 0.46 0.24
N LYS A 122 -2.36 -0.63 0.49
CA LYS A 122 -1.82 -1.91 0.95
C LYS A 122 -0.99 -2.54 -0.15
N SER A 123 0.31 -2.74 0.08
CA SER A 123 1.21 -3.36 -0.90
C SER A 123 2.24 -4.27 -0.25
N SER A 124 2.50 -5.43 -0.86
CA SER A 124 3.52 -6.37 -0.37
C SER A 124 4.92 -5.97 -0.83
N PRO A 125 6.01 -6.36 -0.14
CA PRO A 125 7.36 -5.97 -0.52
C PRO A 125 7.72 -6.26 -1.99
N GLN A 126 7.26 -7.37 -2.53
CA GLN A 126 7.54 -7.80 -3.91
C GLN A 126 6.86 -6.94 -4.99
N ASN A 127 5.83 -6.18 -4.64
CA ASN A 127 4.94 -5.50 -5.60
C ASN A 127 5.51 -4.16 -6.11
N TYR A 128 6.82 -4.10 -6.39
CA TYR A 128 7.46 -2.89 -6.91
C TYR A 128 6.77 -2.37 -8.19
N GLU A 129 6.52 -3.26 -9.16
CA GLU A 129 5.89 -2.90 -10.43
C GLU A 129 4.49 -2.29 -10.23
N ARG A 130 3.69 -2.86 -9.31
CA ARG A 130 2.37 -2.31 -8.96
C ARG A 130 2.53 -0.89 -8.42
N ARG A 131 3.35 -0.71 -7.38
CA ARG A 131 3.59 0.61 -6.77
C ARG A 131 4.01 1.62 -7.82
N GLU A 132 4.95 1.26 -8.68
CA GLU A 132 5.49 2.13 -9.73
C GLU A 132 4.45 2.55 -10.76
N VAL A 133 3.60 1.61 -11.23
CA VAL A 133 2.47 1.97 -12.09
C VAL A 133 1.50 2.90 -11.39
N LEU A 134 1.21 2.67 -10.10
CA LEU A 134 0.33 3.53 -9.33
C LEU A 134 0.87 4.96 -9.19
N ARG A 135 2.19 5.14 -9.00
CA ARG A 135 2.84 6.47 -8.97
C ARG A 135 2.61 7.26 -10.25
N LYS A 136 2.61 6.56 -11.40
CA LYS A 136 2.46 7.11 -12.76
C LYS A 136 1.02 7.24 -13.23
N THR A 137 0.07 6.78 -12.42
CA THR A 137 -1.36 6.75 -12.77
C THR A 137 -2.18 7.40 -11.66
N TRP A 138 -3.24 6.74 -11.17
CA TRP A 138 -4.22 7.35 -10.29
C TRP A 138 -3.67 7.79 -8.94
N ALA A 139 -2.57 7.20 -8.49
CA ALA A 139 -1.99 7.49 -7.19
C ALA A 139 -1.00 8.66 -7.24
N GLN A 140 -0.79 9.30 -8.40
CA GLN A 140 0.08 10.46 -8.55
C GLN A 140 -0.24 11.55 -7.52
N GLU A 141 0.78 11.99 -6.77
CA GLU A 141 0.63 13.12 -5.85
C GLU A 141 0.48 14.41 -6.65
N ARG A 142 -0.61 15.14 -6.41
CA ARG A 142 -0.93 16.38 -7.12
C ARG A 142 -1.96 17.19 -6.34
N MET A 143 -2.11 18.45 -6.71
CA MET A 143 -3.25 19.26 -6.31
C MET A 143 -4.36 19.14 -7.37
N TYR A 144 -5.59 18.93 -6.94
CA TYR A 144 -6.77 18.89 -7.80
C TYR A 144 -7.89 19.70 -7.15
N LYS A 145 -8.46 20.68 -7.86
CA LYS A 145 -9.50 21.60 -7.35
C LYS A 145 -9.20 22.15 -5.94
N GLY A 146 -7.95 22.62 -5.74
CA GLY A 146 -7.49 23.19 -4.47
C GLY A 146 -7.28 22.19 -3.33
N ALA A 147 -7.36 20.88 -3.60
CA ALA A 147 -7.15 19.81 -2.62
C ALA A 147 -5.89 19.02 -2.94
N TRP A 148 -5.00 18.86 -1.95
CA TRP A 148 -3.81 18.03 -2.09
C TRP A 148 -4.13 16.54 -1.95
N ILE A 149 -3.70 15.76 -2.94
CA ILE A 149 -3.68 14.30 -2.92
C ILE A 149 -2.24 13.86 -2.64
N ARG A 150 -2.05 13.10 -1.56
CA ARG A 150 -0.75 12.53 -1.15
C ARG A 150 -0.86 11.01 -1.07
N ARG A 151 0.27 10.29 -1.13
CA ARG A 151 0.27 8.83 -1.15
C ARG A 151 1.23 8.24 -0.13
N VAL A 152 0.81 7.13 0.47
CA VAL A 152 1.66 6.17 1.18
C VAL A 152 1.30 4.74 0.81
N PHE A 153 2.33 3.92 0.58
CA PHE A 153 2.23 2.47 0.56
C PHE A 153 2.52 1.93 1.95
N ILE A 154 1.69 1.00 2.43
CA ILE A 154 1.91 0.32 3.70
C ILE A 154 2.33 -1.13 3.47
N SER A 155 3.41 -1.54 4.14
CA SER A 155 4.01 -2.86 3.96
C SER A 155 4.48 -3.47 5.27
N GLY A 156 4.50 -4.80 5.31
CA GLY A 156 5.25 -5.56 6.32
C GLY A 156 6.60 -6.01 5.77
N THR A 157 7.06 -7.16 6.23
CA THR A 157 8.23 -7.88 5.71
C THR A 157 7.79 -9.20 5.09
N SER A 158 8.54 -9.72 4.12
CA SER A 158 8.22 -11.00 3.49
C SER A 158 9.46 -11.87 3.35
N GLY A 159 9.26 -13.17 3.27
CA GLY A 159 10.34 -14.17 3.19
C GLY A 159 11.02 -14.40 4.54
N ALA A 160 12.12 -15.16 4.50
CA ALA A 160 12.92 -15.49 5.67
C ALA A 160 14.41 -15.39 5.32
N GLY A 161 15.28 -15.26 6.34
CA GLY A 161 16.73 -15.22 6.17
C GLY A 161 17.18 -14.18 5.14
N PHE A 162 17.93 -14.64 4.14
CA PHE A 162 18.47 -13.80 3.07
C PHE A 162 17.38 -13.11 2.23
N GLU A 163 16.28 -13.79 1.90
CA GLU A 163 15.21 -13.20 1.09
C GLU A 163 14.53 -12.02 1.81
N LYS A 164 14.32 -12.14 3.13
CA LYS A 164 13.78 -11.03 3.94
C LYS A 164 14.73 -9.83 3.93
N GLN A 165 16.03 -10.07 4.11
CA GLN A 165 17.04 -9.00 4.07
C GLN A 165 17.09 -8.31 2.71
N LYS A 166 17.06 -9.09 1.63
CA LYS A 166 17.04 -8.60 0.24
C LYS A 166 15.82 -7.73 -0.03
N LEU A 167 14.62 -8.20 0.29
CA LEU A 167 13.38 -7.44 0.08
C LEU A 167 13.34 -6.15 0.91
N ASN A 168 13.77 -6.19 2.17
CA ASN A 168 13.86 -4.99 3.00
C ASN A 168 14.86 -3.98 2.43
N LYS A 169 16.00 -4.43 1.88
CA LYS A 169 16.97 -3.55 1.22
C LYS A 169 16.38 -2.91 -0.04
N LEU A 170 15.66 -3.67 -0.86
CA LEU A 170 15.01 -3.15 -2.07
C LEU A 170 13.94 -2.10 -1.73
N LEU A 171 13.08 -2.36 -0.74
CA LEU A 171 12.09 -1.40 -0.26
C LEU A 171 12.73 -0.13 0.29
N LYS A 172 13.84 -0.26 1.02
CA LYS A 172 14.58 0.89 1.53
C LYS A 172 15.09 1.77 0.38
N MET A 173 15.70 1.19 -0.64
CA MET A 173 16.18 1.92 -1.83
C MET A 173 15.03 2.59 -2.58
N GLU A 174 13.92 1.88 -2.79
CA GLU A 174 12.72 2.46 -3.40
C GLU A 174 12.17 3.66 -2.59
N ASN A 175 12.16 3.54 -1.25
CA ASN A 175 11.71 4.62 -0.37
C ASN A 175 12.71 5.78 -0.31
N GLU A 176 14.01 5.54 -0.49
CA GLU A 176 15.01 6.59 -0.58
C GLU A 176 14.74 7.53 -1.76
N GLU A 177 14.24 6.99 -2.87
CA GLU A 177 13.86 7.74 -4.07
C GLU A 177 12.46 8.36 -3.97
N ASN A 178 11.47 7.60 -3.50
CA ASN A 178 10.06 7.98 -3.62
C ASN A 178 9.43 8.56 -2.35
N LYS A 179 10.04 8.33 -1.17
CA LYS A 179 9.58 8.83 0.15
C LYS A 179 8.10 8.55 0.42
N ASP A 180 7.61 7.36 0.07
CA ASP A 180 6.18 7.02 0.12
C ASP A 180 5.88 5.63 0.69
N ILE A 181 6.83 4.98 1.36
CA ILE A 181 6.66 3.63 1.94
C ILE A 181 6.75 3.68 3.46
N LEU A 182 5.67 3.25 4.13
CA LEU A 182 5.67 2.94 5.56
C LEU A 182 5.82 1.44 5.74
N GLN A 183 6.82 1.02 6.51
CA GLN A 183 7.13 -0.39 6.71
C GLN A 183 7.29 -0.73 8.18
N TRP A 184 6.70 -1.85 8.60
CA TRP A 184 6.86 -2.43 9.94
C TRP A 184 7.38 -3.86 9.89
N ASP A 185 8.08 -4.28 10.95
CA ASP A 185 8.71 -5.59 11.05
C ASP A 185 7.74 -6.72 11.48
N PHE A 186 6.66 -6.92 10.73
CA PHE A 186 5.77 -8.08 10.86
C PHE A 186 5.72 -8.88 9.56
N ALA A 187 5.30 -10.14 9.61
CA ALA A 187 5.14 -10.96 8.40
C ALA A 187 3.93 -10.48 7.58
N ASP A 188 4.18 -9.95 6.40
CA ASP A 188 3.14 -9.45 5.50
C ASP A 188 2.38 -10.63 4.87
N SER A 189 1.14 -10.80 5.29
CA SER A 189 0.26 -11.88 4.85
C SER A 189 -1.19 -11.42 4.90
N PHE A 190 -2.06 -12.14 4.18
CA PHE A 190 -3.50 -11.87 4.16
C PHE A 190 -4.10 -11.78 5.58
N TYR A 191 -3.74 -12.71 6.47
CA TYR A 191 -4.26 -12.77 7.83
C TYR A 191 -3.71 -11.69 8.77
N ASN A 192 -2.63 -11.01 8.36
CA ASN A 192 -2.04 -9.87 9.07
C ASN A 192 -2.45 -8.52 8.46
N LEU A 193 -3.36 -8.48 7.49
CA LEU A 193 -3.86 -7.21 6.94
C LEU A 193 -4.50 -6.35 8.04
N THR A 194 -5.22 -6.95 8.99
CA THR A 194 -5.79 -6.22 10.12
C THR A 194 -4.72 -5.58 10.99
N LEU A 195 -3.63 -6.31 11.26
CA LEU A 195 -2.47 -5.76 11.97
C LEU A 195 -1.86 -4.58 11.19
N LYS A 196 -1.63 -4.76 9.88
CA LYS A 196 -1.13 -3.72 8.98
C LYS A 196 -1.99 -2.44 9.07
N GLN A 197 -3.31 -2.60 9.04
CA GLN A 197 -4.25 -1.49 9.17
C GLN A 197 -4.18 -0.83 10.55
N THR A 198 -4.10 -1.59 11.64
CA THR A 198 -3.99 -1.00 12.98
C THR A 198 -2.71 -0.21 13.19
N LEU A 199 -1.58 -0.68 12.63
CA LEU A 199 -0.30 0.03 12.65
C LEU A 199 -0.34 1.34 11.84
N LEU A 200 -0.99 1.31 10.68
CA LEU A 200 -1.28 2.52 9.91
C LEU A 200 -2.11 3.51 10.72
N LEU A 201 -3.21 3.05 11.34
CA LEU A 201 -4.12 3.92 12.10
C LEU A 201 -3.40 4.59 13.28
N GLU A 202 -2.48 3.87 13.94
CA GLU A 202 -1.59 4.45 14.94
C GLU A 202 -0.69 5.54 14.34
N TRP A 203 -0.04 5.26 13.21
CA TRP A 203 0.83 6.22 12.52
C TRP A 203 0.06 7.47 12.10
N LEU A 204 -1.16 7.32 11.59
CA LEU A 204 -2.01 8.44 11.19
C LEU A 204 -2.30 9.37 12.37
N VAL A 205 -2.72 8.81 13.50
CA VAL A 205 -3.04 9.59 14.70
C VAL A 205 -1.81 10.29 15.27
N LYS A 206 -0.63 9.67 15.19
CA LYS A 206 0.61 10.21 15.79
C LYS A 206 1.39 11.15 14.88
N LYS A 207 1.45 10.85 13.59
CA LYS A 207 2.37 11.48 12.62
C LYS A 207 1.68 12.16 11.44
N CYS A 208 0.38 11.91 11.24
CA CYS A 208 -0.39 12.54 10.17
C CYS A 208 -1.76 13.09 10.64
N PRO A 209 -1.83 13.84 11.75
CA PRO A 209 -3.10 14.28 12.32
C PRO A 209 -3.86 15.29 11.43
N LYS A 210 -3.19 15.87 10.43
CA LYS A 210 -3.72 16.92 9.55
C LYS A 210 -4.39 16.39 8.27
N ALA A 211 -4.22 15.10 7.95
CA ALA A 211 -4.96 14.52 6.82
C ALA A 211 -6.46 14.62 7.10
N ARG A 212 -7.27 15.05 6.13
CA ARG A 212 -8.73 15.22 6.33
C ARG A 212 -9.52 13.97 5.99
N PHE A 213 -9.18 13.37 4.87
CA PHE A 213 -9.77 12.14 4.36
C PHE A 213 -8.70 11.17 3.95
N LEU A 214 -9.09 9.90 3.95
CA LEU A 214 -8.26 8.80 3.56
C LEU A 214 -8.99 7.98 2.52
N PHE A 215 -8.24 7.55 1.52
CA PHE A 215 -8.61 6.41 0.71
C PHE A 215 -7.76 5.24 1.22
N ASN A 216 -8.39 4.15 1.63
CA ASN A 216 -7.71 2.93 2.02
C ASN A 216 -8.02 1.86 0.98
N GLY A 217 -7.01 1.38 0.26
CA GLY A 217 -7.22 0.45 -0.85
C GLY A 217 -6.07 -0.52 -1.08
N ASP A 218 -6.31 -1.48 -1.97
CA ASP A 218 -5.35 -2.48 -2.40
C ASP A 218 -4.53 -1.97 -3.60
N ASP A 219 -3.36 -2.56 -3.85
CA ASP A 219 -2.48 -2.18 -4.98
C ASP A 219 -2.90 -2.81 -6.34
N ASP A 220 -4.10 -3.37 -6.41
CA ASP A 220 -4.68 -4.01 -7.57
C ASP A 220 -6.03 -3.40 -8.01
N VAL A 221 -6.36 -2.19 -7.55
CA VAL A 221 -7.57 -1.46 -7.95
C VAL A 221 -7.30 -0.32 -8.92
N PHE A 222 -8.31 0.02 -9.71
CA PHE A 222 -8.41 1.31 -10.39
C PHE A 222 -9.14 2.26 -9.47
N ALA A 223 -8.60 3.47 -9.26
CA ALA A 223 -9.22 4.50 -8.45
C ALA A 223 -9.30 5.82 -9.22
N ASN A 224 -10.48 6.40 -9.36
CA ASN A 224 -10.61 7.74 -9.92
C ASN A 224 -10.47 8.75 -8.79
N THR A 225 -9.24 9.22 -8.56
CA THR A 225 -8.93 10.13 -7.45
C THR A 225 -9.51 11.53 -7.64
N ASP A 226 -9.80 11.95 -8.87
CA ASP A 226 -10.50 13.22 -9.14
C ASP A 226 -11.95 13.14 -8.66
N ASN A 227 -12.67 12.08 -9.04
CA ASN A 227 -14.04 11.84 -8.56
C ASN A 227 -14.12 11.69 -7.05
N MET A 228 -13.11 11.08 -6.42
CA MET A 228 -13.04 10.99 -4.95
C MET A 228 -12.95 12.39 -4.32
N ILE A 229 -12.13 13.29 -4.88
CA ILE A 229 -12.05 14.67 -4.39
C ILE A 229 -13.39 15.38 -4.54
N GLU A 230 -14.03 15.28 -5.70
CA GLU A 230 -15.33 15.92 -5.94
C GLU A 230 -16.41 15.41 -4.98
N TYR A 231 -16.51 14.09 -4.83
CA TYR A 231 -17.43 13.47 -3.88
C TYR A 231 -17.16 13.97 -2.46
N LEU A 232 -15.90 13.92 -2.01
CA LEU A 232 -15.53 14.34 -0.66
C LEU A 232 -15.83 15.83 -0.43
N GLN A 233 -15.49 16.71 -1.38
CA GLN A 233 -15.78 18.14 -1.30
C GLN A 233 -17.29 18.42 -1.24
N SER A 234 -18.11 17.66 -1.98
CA SER A 234 -19.58 17.81 -1.96
C SER A 234 -20.20 17.50 -0.59
N ILE A 235 -19.54 16.67 0.22
CA ILE A 235 -19.99 16.30 1.57
C ILE A 235 -19.13 16.97 2.68
N ASN A 236 -18.14 17.79 2.32
CA ASN A 236 -17.13 18.34 3.22
C ASN A 236 -17.61 19.53 4.07
N ASN A 237 -18.87 19.54 4.51
CA ASN A 237 -19.38 20.60 5.39
C ASN A 237 -18.72 20.59 6.78
N SER A 238 -17.86 19.62 7.09
CA SER A 238 -17.26 19.46 8.42
C SER A 238 -15.76 19.14 8.40
N TYR A 239 -15.06 19.40 7.29
CA TYR A 239 -13.59 19.30 7.23
C TYR A 239 -13.00 17.97 7.75
N GLY A 240 -13.67 16.84 7.48
CA GLY A 240 -13.22 15.51 7.98
C GLY A 240 -13.41 15.28 9.49
N LEU A 241 -14.08 16.20 10.20
CA LEU A 241 -14.32 16.13 11.65
C LEU A 241 -15.59 15.35 12.04
N LYS A 242 -16.37 14.90 11.05
CA LYS A 242 -17.54 14.04 11.25
C LYS A 242 -17.31 12.66 10.67
N HIS A 243 -18.15 11.72 11.09
CA HIS A 243 -18.11 10.36 10.60
C HIS A 243 -18.32 10.30 9.09
N LEU A 244 -17.41 9.60 8.42
CA LEU A 244 -17.49 9.15 7.05
C LEU A 244 -16.77 7.81 6.96
N PHE A 245 -17.46 6.80 6.48
CA PHE A 245 -16.87 5.52 6.08
C PHE A 245 -17.72 4.95 4.95
N THR A 246 -17.23 5.04 3.72
CA THR A 246 -18.04 4.72 2.54
C THR A 246 -17.28 3.85 1.54
N GLY A 247 -17.99 2.91 0.93
CA GLY A 247 -17.42 1.93 0.01
C GLY A 247 -18.47 0.97 -0.51
N HIS A 248 -18.06 -0.24 -0.91
CA HIS A 248 -18.99 -1.30 -1.27
C HIS A 248 -19.55 -1.96 -0.01
N LEU A 249 -20.74 -1.52 0.43
CA LEU A 249 -21.34 -1.96 1.68
C LEU A 249 -21.87 -3.40 1.61
N LEU A 250 -21.40 -4.23 2.53
CA LEU A 250 -21.82 -5.61 2.76
C LEU A 250 -22.57 -5.68 4.10
N THR A 251 -23.83 -6.13 4.08
CA THR A 251 -24.73 -6.11 5.27
C THR A 251 -25.21 -7.49 5.71
N THR A 252 -25.13 -8.48 4.83
CA THR A 252 -25.67 -9.83 5.04
C THR A 252 -24.60 -10.92 5.03
N GLU A 253 -23.34 -10.53 4.88
CA GLU A 253 -22.21 -11.47 4.77
C GLU A 253 -22.00 -12.27 6.06
N LYS A 254 -21.50 -13.48 5.88
CA LYS A 254 -21.26 -14.45 6.96
C LYS A 254 -19.80 -14.91 6.92
N PRO A 255 -19.21 -15.29 8.06
CA PRO A 255 -17.89 -15.89 8.06
C PRO A 255 -17.87 -17.18 7.23
N VAL A 256 -16.96 -17.27 6.28
CA VAL A 256 -16.84 -18.45 5.42
C VAL A 256 -16.34 -19.61 6.26
N ARG A 257 -17.08 -20.73 6.29
CA ARG A 257 -16.72 -21.90 7.10
C ARG A 257 -16.02 -23.02 6.32
N TRP A 258 -15.89 -22.85 5.01
CA TRP A 258 -15.15 -23.79 4.17
C TRP A 258 -13.64 -23.54 4.26
N THR A 259 -12.89 -24.55 4.70
CA THR A 259 -11.43 -24.48 4.98
C THR A 259 -10.56 -24.24 3.74
N GLY A 260 -11.06 -24.56 2.54
CA GLY A 260 -10.35 -24.28 1.29
C GLY A 260 -10.45 -22.82 0.81
N SER A 261 -11.25 -21.98 1.49
CA SER A 261 -11.36 -20.57 1.15
C SER A 261 -10.23 -19.77 1.77
N LYS A 262 -9.66 -18.82 1.01
CA LYS A 262 -8.77 -17.79 1.58
C LYS A 262 -9.47 -16.90 2.63
N TYR A 263 -10.81 -16.87 2.61
CA TYR A 263 -11.64 -16.12 3.54
C TYR A 263 -12.23 -16.99 4.66
N TYR A 264 -11.75 -18.23 4.82
CA TYR A 264 -12.16 -19.10 5.92
C TYR A 264 -12.05 -18.36 7.26
N VAL A 265 -12.99 -18.58 8.17
CA VAL A 265 -12.91 -18.09 9.55
C VAL A 265 -13.40 -19.21 10.47
N PRO A 266 -12.54 -19.76 11.34
CA PRO A 266 -12.93 -20.74 12.34
C PRO A 266 -14.00 -20.23 13.29
N VAL A 267 -14.87 -21.13 13.76
CA VAL A 267 -15.85 -20.83 14.82
C VAL A 267 -15.15 -20.32 16.08
N LEU A 268 -13.97 -20.85 16.40
CA LEU A 268 -13.16 -20.40 17.53
C LEU A 268 -12.76 -18.91 17.48
N ILE A 269 -12.66 -18.32 16.28
CA ILE A 269 -12.35 -16.90 16.11
C ILE A 269 -13.63 -16.05 16.13
N GLN A 270 -14.69 -16.54 15.50
CA GLN A 270 -15.98 -15.89 15.44
C GLN A 270 -17.09 -16.94 15.47
N GLU A 271 -17.78 -17.05 16.61
CA GLU A 271 -18.86 -18.00 16.81
C GLU A 271 -20.13 -17.60 16.07
N SER A 272 -20.46 -16.30 16.09
CA SER A 272 -21.59 -15.73 15.35
C SER A 272 -21.50 -16.05 13.86
N ASN A 273 -22.62 -16.46 13.26
CA ASN A 273 -22.71 -16.73 11.83
C ASN A 273 -23.10 -15.48 11.01
N LYS A 274 -22.69 -14.31 11.46
CA LYS A 274 -22.98 -13.02 10.82
C LYS A 274 -21.83 -12.04 11.08
N TYR A 275 -21.45 -11.27 10.07
CA TYR A 275 -20.61 -10.09 10.24
C TYR A 275 -21.44 -8.84 10.54
N GLU A 276 -20.86 -7.92 11.29
CA GLU A 276 -21.38 -6.55 11.33
C GLU A 276 -21.23 -5.89 9.96
N PRO A 277 -22.11 -4.94 9.59
CA PRO A 277 -21.98 -4.25 8.30
C PRO A 277 -20.59 -3.64 8.11
N TYR A 278 -19.99 -3.86 6.94
CA TYR A 278 -18.65 -3.38 6.60
C TYR A 278 -18.53 -3.07 5.11
N CYS A 279 -17.57 -2.25 4.70
CA CYS A 279 -17.25 -2.08 3.29
C CYS A 279 -16.26 -3.16 2.86
N GLY A 280 -16.56 -3.90 1.79
CA GLY A 280 -15.67 -4.94 1.27
C GLY A 280 -14.35 -4.41 0.73
N GLY A 281 -13.40 -5.33 0.48
CA GLY A 281 -12.01 -5.05 0.09
C GLY A 281 -11.84 -4.32 -1.24
N GLY A 282 -10.61 -4.18 -1.74
CA GLY A 282 -10.30 -3.29 -2.86
C GLY A 282 -10.16 -1.84 -2.40
N GLY A 283 -11.17 -1.28 -1.70
CA GLY A 283 -10.97 -0.04 -0.95
C GLY A 283 -12.23 0.71 -0.51
N PHE A 284 -12.01 1.68 0.38
CA PHE A 284 -13.05 2.55 0.97
C PHE A 284 -12.49 3.93 1.30
N LEU A 285 -13.38 4.92 1.38
CA LEU A 285 -13.09 6.27 1.84
C LEU A 285 -13.49 6.44 3.30
N LEU A 286 -12.66 7.12 4.09
CA LEU A 286 -12.96 7.43 5.48
C LEU A 286 -12.46 8.82 5.88
N SER A 287 -13.13 9.45 6.84
CA SER A 287 -12.65 10.69 7.44
C SER A 287 -11.57 10.44 8.50
N ALA A 288 -10.75 11.45 8.75
CA ALA A 288 -9.76 11.44 9.83
C ALA A 288 -10.38 11.20 11.20
N TYR A 289 -11.56 11.79 11.47
CA TYR A 289 -12.34 11.49 12.67
C TYR A 289 -12.62 9.99 12.78
N THR A 290 -13.11 9.36 11.71
CA THR A 290 -13.47 7.95 11.72
C THR A 290 -12.23 7.06 11.90
N ALA A 291 -11.12 7.40 11.23
CA ALA A 291 -9.84 6.71 11.42
C ALA A 291 -9.39 6.75 12.89
N SER A 292 -9.50 7.91 13.56
CA SER A 292 -9.18 8.05 14.99
C SER A 292 -10.09 7.21 15.89
N VAL A 293 -11.40 7.17 15.59
CA VAL A 293 -12.36 6.34 16.34
C VAL A 293 -12.06 4.85 16.17
N ILE A 294 -11.77 4.41 14.94
CA ILE A 294 -11.39 3.02 14.66
C ILE A 294 -10.08 2.69 15.41
N TYR A 295 -9.07 3.56 15.36
CA TYR A 295 -7.82 3.34 16.10
C TYR A 295 -8.07 3.10 17.59
N LYS A 296 -8.80 4.01 18.24
CA LYS A 296 -9.13 3.90 19.68
C LYS A 296 -9.91 2.62 19.99
N THR A 297 -10.90 2.31 19.16
CA THR A 297 -11.75 1.13 19.35
C THR A 297 -10.97 -0.16 19.14
N SER A 298 -10.06 -0.19 18.17
CA SER A 298 -9.21 -1.33 17.84
C SER A 298 -8.33 -1.79 19.00
N GLN A 299 -8.01 -0.91 19.95
CA GLN A 299 -7.26 -1.25 21.16
C GLN A 299 -8.07 -2.14 22.12
N THR A 300 -9.38 -2.19 21.97
CA THR A 300 -10.31 -2.85 22.90
C THR A 300 -11.00 -4.09 22.32
N ILE A 301 -10.70 -4.45 21.07
CA ILE A 301 -11.25 -5.65 20.42
C ILE A 301 -10.13 -6.52 19.86
N PRO A 302 -10.15 -7.84 20.02
CA PRO A 302 -9.11 -8.71 19.47
C PRO A 302 -9.04 -8.65 17.94
N LEU A 303 -7.84 -8.65 17.35
CA LEU A 303 -7.66 -8.63 15.89
C LEU A 303 -8.48 -9.73 15.20
N HIS A 304 -8.99 -9.47 14.01
CA HIS A 304 -9.75 -10.45 13.22
C HIS A 304 -8.97 -10.76 11.92
N PRO A 305 -9.00 -12.00 11.38
CA PRO A 305 -8.23 -12.37 10.18
C PRO A 305 -8.69 -11.67 8.90
N ILE A 306 -9.91 -11.12 8.87
CA ILE A 306 -10.46 -10.35 7.75
C ILE A 306 -10.44 -8.87 8.16
N ASP A 307 -9.62 -8.06 7.47
CA ASP A 307 -9.36 -6.65 7.81
C ASP A 307 -10.58 -5.76 7.61
N ASP A 308 -11.28 -5.93 6.49
CA ASP A 308 -12.47 -5.14 6.19
C ASP A 308 -13.60 -5.38 7.21
N ALA A 309 -13.84 -6.65 7.57
CA ALA A 309 -14.80 -7.03 8.60
C ALA A 309 -14.39 -6.44 9.97
N TYR A 310 -13.08 -6.42 10.28
CA TYR A 310 -12.57 -5.80 11.51
C TYR A 310 -12.86 -4.30 11.59
N MET A 311 -12.80 -3.58 10.47
CA MET A 311 -13.21 -2.16 10.42
C MET A 311 -14.68 -2.01 10.76
N GLY A 312 -15.55 -2.88 10.21
CA GLY A 312 -16.97 -2.94 10.56
C GLY A 312 -17.21 -3.22 12.05
N MET A 313 -16.48 -4.18 12.63
CA MET A 313 -16.53 -4.46 14.07
C MET A 313 -16.15 -3.24 14.93
N CYS A 314 -15.11 -2.50 14.53
CA CYS A 314 -14.72 -1.27 15.22
C CYS A 314 -15.82 -0.20 15.14
N LEU A 315 -16.38 0.02 13.94
CA LEU A 315 -17.47 0.99 13.74
C LEU A 315 -18.69 0.63 14.59
N PHE A 316 -19.10 -0.63 14.54
CA PHE A 316 -20.25 -1.13 15.30
C PHE A 316 -20.07 -0.91 16.80
N LYS A 317 -18.90 -1.28 17.37
CA LYS A 317 -18.61 -1.06 18.79
C LYS A 317 -18.58 0.44 19.16
N ALA A 318 -18.21 1.30 18.22
CA ALA A 318 -18.23 2.76 18.40
C ALA A 318 -19.61 3.40 18.17
N GLY A 319 -20.65 2.62 17.83
CA GLY A 319 -21.98 3.15 17.50
C GLY A 319 -22.04 3.85 16.14
N LEU A 320 -21.07 3.61 15.26
CA LEU A 320 -20.98 4.16 13.90
C LEU A 320 -21.36 3.12 12.85
N LYS A 321 -21.67 3.55 11.62
CA LYS A 321 -22.12 2.67 10.54
C LYS A 321 -21.48 3.03 9.21
N PRO A 322 -20.94 2.06 8.46
CA PRO A 322 -20.50 2.31 7.09
C PRO A 322 -21.69 2.64 6.17
N SER A 323 -21.41 3.38 5.11
CA SER A 323 -22.37 3.72 4.04
C SER A 323 -21.96 3.10 2.71
N SER A 324 -22.95 2.89 1.84
CA SER A 324 -22.71 2.44 0.47
C SER A 324 -22.41 3.61 -0.46
N HIS A 325 -21.47 3.42 -1.40
CA HIS A 325 -21.29 4.33 -2.53
C HIS A 325 -21.34 3.55 -3.84
N LEU A 326 -22.25 3.94 -4.74
CA LEU A 326 -22.51 3.22 -6.00
C LEU A 326 -21.27 3.14 -6.91
N GLY A 327 -20.40 4.15 -6.86
CA GLY A 327 -19.14 4.20 -7.61
C GLY A 327 -18.02 3.29 -7.09
N VAL A 328 -18.21 2.54 -5.99
CA VAL A 328 -17.19 1.62 -5.45
C VAL A 328 -17.56 0.17 -5.78
N LYS A 329 -16.79 -0.45 -6.68
CA LYS A 329 -17.05 -1.79 -7.24
C LYS A 329 -15.91 -2.75 -6.88
N THR A 330 -16.16 -3.62 -5.89
CA THR A 330 -15.10 -4.46 -5.28
C THR A 330 -15.19 -5.94 -5.66
N LEU A 331 -16.34 -6.41 -6.15
CA LEU A 331 -16.52 -7.76 -6.71
C LEU A 331 -16.15 -7.84 -8.19
N GLY A 332 -15.45 -6.82 -8.69
CA GLY A 332 -15.31 -6.52 -10.11
C GLY A 332 -16.62 -6.39 -10.85
N ILE A 333 -16.54 -6.50 -12.16
CA ILE A 333 -17.71 -6.51 -13.04
C ILE A 333 -18.28 -7.94 -12.99
N ASN A 334 -18.94 -8.33 -11.89
CA ASN A 334 -19.87 -9.47 -11.89
C ASN A 334 -21.23 -9.10 -12.54
N LEU A 335 -21.25 -8.00 -13.29
CA LEU A 335 -22.23 -7.70 -14.33
C LEU A 335 -21.79 -8.45 -15.61
N PRO A 336 -22.69 -8.82 -16.55
CA PRO A 336 -22.35 -9.67 -17.70
C PRO A 336 -21.11 -9.13 -18.42
N MET A 337 -19.99 -9.81 -18.23
CA MET A 337 -18.65 -9.28 -18.46
C MET A 337 -18.25 -9.20 -19.95
N ASN A 338 -19.22 -9.22 -20.87
CA ASN A 338 -19.00 -9.29 -22.31
C ASN A 338 -19.85 -8.26 -23.09
N THR A 339 -20.07 -7.08 -22.52
CA THR A 339 -20.55 -5.92 -23.30
C THR A 339 -19.52 -4.78 -23.19
N PRO A 340 -19.06 -4.20 -24.31
CA PRO A 340 -18.14 -3.05 -24.32
C PRO A 340 -18.56 -1.89 -23.40
N GLU A 341 -19.85 -1.79 -23.10
CA GLU A 341 -20.47 -0.75 -22.26
C GLU A 341 -20.10 -0.83 -20.76
N ASN A 342 -19.80 -2.01 -20.21
CA ASN A 342 -19.64 -2.21 -18.76
C ASN A 342 -18.18 -2.42 -18.30
N SER A 343 -17.24 -2.45 -19.24
CA SER A 343 -15.80 -2.61 -19.00
C SER A 343 -14.96 -1.57 -19.75
N GLY A 344 -15.61 -0.68 -20.50
CA GLY A 344 -14.95 0.37 -21.25
C GLY A 344 -14.53 1.57 -20.38
N PRO A 345 -13.67 2.43 -20.93
CA PRO A 345 -13.14 3.57 -20.20
C PRO A 345 -14.22 4.61 -19.83
N CYS A 346 -15.33 4.69 -20.57
CA CYS A 346 -16.49 5.54 -20.22
C CYS A 346 -17.14 5.13 -18.90
N TYR A 347 -17.39 3.83 -18.71
CA TYR A 347 -17.97 3.33 -17.47
C TYR A 347 -17.07 3.60 -16.27
N MET A 348 -15.74 3.47 -16.44
CA MET A 348 -14.78 3.72 -15.36
C MET A 348 -14.59 5.19 -15.03
N ARG A 349 -14.88 6.09 -15.98
CA ARG A 349 -14.77 7.54 -15.79
C ARG A 349 -15.69 8.04 -14.67
N ASP A 350 -16.85 7.40 -14.47
CA ASP A 350 -17.83 7.81 -13.45
C ASP A 350 -17.70 7.06 -12.11
N LEU A 351 -16.85 6.03 -12.05
CA LEU A 351 -16.63 5.27 -10.82
C LEU A 351 -15.66 6.01 -9.88
N LEU A 352 -15.68 5.61 -8.60
CA LEU A 352 -14.62 5.92 -7.65
C LEU A 352 -13.56 4.83 -7.68
N LEU A 353 -13.98 3.57 -7.70
CA LEU A 353 -13.09 2.42 -7.57
C LEU A 353 -13.60 1.20 -8.31
N LEU A 354 -12.69 0.46 -8.94
CA LEU A 354 -12.96 -0.85 -9.55
C LEU A 354 -11.83 -1.85 -9.25
N HIS A 355 -12.19 -3.00 -8.68
CA HIS A 355 -11.31 -4.17 -8.49
C HIS A 355 -11.52 -5.17 -9.64
N ARG A 356 -10.53 -5.83 -10.26
CA ARG A 356 -9.07 -5.79 -10.08
C ARG A 356 -8.35 -5.60 -11.40
N PHE A 357 -7.10 -5.16 -11.32
CA PHE A 357 -6.23 -4.92 -12.48
C PHE A 357 -4.83 -5.47 -12.27
N LEU A 358 -4.27 -5.99 -13.36
CA LEU A 358 -2.83 -6.20 -13.51
C LEU A 358 -2.14 -4.85 -13.80
N PRO A 359 -0.83 -4.71 -13.50
CA PRO A 359 -0.10 -3.44 -13.69
C PRO A 359 -0.24 -2.84 -15.10
N TYR A 360 -0.04 -3.65 -16.14
CA TYR A 360 -0.16 -3.16 -17.52
C TYR A 360 -1.61 -2.75 -17.87
N GLN A 361 -2.61 -3.48 -17.38
CA GLN A 361 -4.03 -3.15 -17.59
C GLN A 361 -4.38 -1.83 -16.91
N MET A 362 -3.88 -1.61 -15.69
CA MET A 362 -4.02 -0.35 -14.95
C MET A 362 -3.48 0.82 -15.77
N TYR A 363 -2.26 0.67 -16.29
CA TYR A 363 -1.59 1.72 -17.02
C TYR A 363 -2.32 2.10 -18.31
N ILE A 364 -2.73 1.09 -19.10
CA ILE A 364 -3.47 1.30 -20.35
C ILE A 364 -4.84 1.92 -20.06
N MET A 365 -5.61 1.34 -19.14
CA MET A 365 -6.95 1.82 -18.81
C MET A 365 -6.91 3.24 -18.24
N TRP A 366 -5.92 3.58 -17.42
CA TRP A 366 -5.75 4.96 -16.95
C TRP A 366 -5.53 5.94 -18.10
N LYS A 367 -4.77 5.55 -19.14
CA LYS A 367 -4.58 6.39 -20.32
C LYS A 367 -5.85 6.53 -21.15
N GLU A 368 -6.60 5.44 -21.34
CA GLU A 368 -7.86 5.46 -22.08
C GLU A 368 -8.93 6.31 -21.38
N VAL A 369 -9.14 6.12 -20.08
CA VAL A 369 -10.12 6.90 -19.28
C VAL A 369 -9.80 8.40 -19.28
N ASN A 370 -8.52 8.76 -19.34
CA ASN A 370 -8.06 10.15 -19.36
C ASN A 370 -7.72 10.67 -20.76
N ASP A 371 -8.07 9.95 -21.83
CA ASP A 371 -7.91 10.46 -23.19
C ASP A 371 -8.90 11.61 -23.41
N PRO A 372 -8.43 12.84 -23.74
CA PRO A 372 -9.31 13.97 -24.02
C PRO A 372 -10.22 13.73 -25.24
N ASN A 373 -9.89 12.77 -26.10
CA ASN A 373 -10.68 12.39 -27.28
C ASN A 373 -11.64 11.23 -27.00
N LEU A 374 -11.66 10.66 -25.79
CA LEU A 374 -12.59 9.59 -25.46
C LEU A 374 -14.02 10.15 -25.35
N ILE A 375 -14.87 9.72 -26.28
CA ILE A 375 -16.29 10.07 -26.36
C ILE A 375 -17.10 9.09 -25.51
N CYS A 376 -17.81 9.67 -24.54
CA CYS A 376 -18.89 9.10 -23.76
C CYS A 376 -20.08 10.06 -23.91
#